data_AF-A0A8S2ZL66-F1
#
_entry.id   AF-A0A8S2ZL66-F1
#
_cell.length_a   1.000
_cell.length_b   1.000
_cell.length_c   1.000
_cell.angle_alpha   90.00
_cell.angle_beta   90.00
_cell.angle_gamma   90.00
#
_symmetry.space_group_name_H-M   'P 1'
#
loop_
_entity.id
_entity.type
_entity.pdbx_description
1 polymer ?
#
loop_
_entity_poly.entity_id
_entity_poly.type
_entity_poly.pdbx_seq_one_letter_code
_entity_poly.pdbx_strand_id
1 'polypeptide(L)'
;MTQKIEDADIRLLEEMGYKQELYRGFSPFMSFAFCFTAVNVLASISIGFTYSLTTGGSGVTIWAWVIGSLFTILIGLSLAEICSVAGQLVPVKHAPLASFICGWFNFLGNFAGDVAFASGFATIVNAAIIMGGNDSLNIGAQVGIGIGISFVWAVQNALRIDQQGWLNNFAVFFQLGSAITIVVVLFSMAPERATARDVFTSTYNGTGFSFPYVCVISILSTLFSFSGYEAGAHLAEETRGASRAAPKGIVGTCICSAITGFVYLLALLFSIPDINNFIMNNSGDNSTQSFTTDAYQAAVPYAGALALTILLIINLYFAGMSSLTVTTRIGYE
;
A
#
# COMPACT_ATOMS: atom_id res chain seq x y z
N MET A 1 18.71 -16.41 24.66
CA MET A 1 19.10 -15.73 23.40
C MET A 1 18.42 -14.37 23.28
N THR A 2 17.10 -14.29 23.53
CA THR A 2 16.31 -13.05 23.51
C THR A 2 16.82 -11.95 24.44
N GLN A 3 17.14 -12.27 25.69
CA GLN A 3 17.64 -11.29 26.67
C GLN A 3 18.98 -10.65 26.26
N LYS A 4 19.90 -11.42 25.68
CA LYS A 4 21.17 -10.89 25.14
C LYS A 4 20.98 -9.95 23.95
N ILE A 5 19.92 -10.13 23.16
CA ILE A 5 19.60 -9.26 22.01
C ILE A 5 19.01 -7.95 22.52
N GLU A 6 18.10 -8.02 23.51
CA GLU A 6 17.53 -6.84 24.16
C GLU A 6 18.62 -6.00 24.84
N ASP A 7 19.53 -6.62 25.60
CA ASP A 7 20.64 -5.92 26.26
C ASP A 7 21.59 -5.25 25.26
N ALA A 8 21.83 -5.87 24.08
CA ALA A 8 22.68 -5.31 23.04
C ALA A 8 22.03 -4.11 22.34
N ASP A 9 20.73 -4.20 22.06
CA ASP A 9 20.01 -3.11 21.42
C ASP A 9 19.78 -1.93 22.39
N ILE A 10 19.64 -2.16 23.71
CA ILE A 10 19.59 -1.09 24.72
C ILE A 10 20.91 -0.32 24.74
N ARG A 11 22.05 -1.03 24.73
CA ARG A 11 23.37 -0.39 24.68
C ARG A 11 23.56 0.46 23.41
N LEU A 12 23.07 -0.03 22.27
CA LEU A 12 23.13 0.71 21.02
C LEU A 12 22.30 2.01 21.08
N LEU A 13 21.10 1.97 21.68
CA LEU A 13 20.27 3.18 21.91
C LEU A 13 20.98 4.18 22.82
N GLU A 14 21.57 3.71 23.92
CA GLU A 14 22.33 4.55 24.86
C GLU A 14 23.56 5.18 24.20
N GLU A 15 24.28 4.45 23.34
CA GLU A 15 25.41 4.99 22.56
C GLU A 15 24.99 6.12 21.61
N MET A 16 23.74 6.10 21.13
CA MET A 16 23.17 7.15 20.30
C MET A 16 22.61 8.34 21.10
N GLY A 17 22.59 8.25 22.44
CA GLY A 17 22.02 9.26 23.32
C GLY A 17 20.51 9.18 23.48
N TYR A 18 19.87 8.08 23.07
CA TYR A 18 18.44 7.83 23.25
C TYR A 18 18.20 6.86 24.41
N LYS A 19 17.14 7.13 25.18
CA LYS A 19 16.66 6.22 26.22
C LYS A 19 15.49 5.41 25.64
N GLN A 20 15.47 4.10 25.89
CA GLN A 20 14.33 3.28 25.51
C GLN A 20 13.09 3.64 26.35
N GLU A 21 11.98 3.93 25.69
CA GLU A 21 10.66 4.27 26.25
C GLU A 21 9.60 3.21 25.91
N LEU A 22 9.67 2.55 24.76
CA LEU A 22 8.70 1.57 24.29
C LEU A 22 9.08 0.11 24.59
N TYR A 23 8.07 -0.75 24.72
CA TYR A 23 8.22 -2.18 24.99
C TYR A 23 8.53 -2.97 23.71
N ARG A 24 9.57 -3.82 23.76
CA ARG A 24 9.98 -4.68 22.65
C ARG A 24 9.10 -5.93 22.53
N GLY A 25 7.95 -5.76 21.88
CA GLY A 25 7.00 -6.84 21.59
C GLY A 25 7.23 -7.54 20.24
N PHE A 26 7.84 -6.87 19.25
CA PHE A 26 7.87 -7.37 17.89
C PHE A 26 9.07 -8.28 17.59
N SER A 27 8.77 -9.36 16.87
CA SER A 27 9.77 -10.24 16.27
C SER A 27 10.23 -9.71 14.91
N PRO A 28 11.39 -10.16 14.37
CA PRO A 28 11.84 -9.76 13.04
C PRO A 28 10.84 -10.04 11.91
N PHE A 29 10.08 -11.14 12.01
CA PHE A 29 9.01 -11.43 11.06
C PHE A 29 7.84 -10.46 11.20
N MET A 30 7.47 -10.08 12.43
CA MET A 30 6.42 -9.07 12.66
C MET A 30 6.82 -7.71 12.08
N SER A 31 8.09 -7.32 12.18
CA SER A 31 8.60 -6.08 11.55
C SER A 31 8.43 -6.10 10.03
N PHE A 32 8.85 -7.18 9.36
CA PHE A 32 8.57 -7.39 7.93
C PHE A 32 7.06 -7.37 7.64
N ALA A 33 6.27 -8.06 8.46
CA ALA A 33 4.83 -8.16 8.28
C ALA A 33 4.16 -6.78 8.34
N PHE A 34 4.64 -5.87 9.19
CA PHE A 34 4.10 -4.51 9.31
C PHE A 34 4.44 -3.69 8.08
N CYS A 35 5.69 -3.73 7.61
CA CYS A 35 6.06 -3.11 6.34
C CYS A 35 5.17 -3.63 5.19
N PHE A 36 5.05 -4.95 5.06
CA PHE A 36 4.30 -5.56 3.96
C PHE A 36 2.81 -5.22 4.01
N THR A 37 2.21 -5.30 5.20
CA THR A 37 0.79 -5.00 5.42
C THR A 37 0.48 -3.52 5.25
N ALA A 38 1.37 -2.62 5.67
CA ALA A 38 1.22 -1.17 5.46
C ALA A 38 1.26 -0.81 3.96
N VAL A 39 2.18 -1.41 3.22
CA VAL A 39 2.27 -1.20 1.76
C VAL A 39 1.05 -1.74 1.03
N ASN A 40 0.58 -2.93 1.44
CA ASN A 40 -0.47 -3.74 0.80
C ASN A 40 -0.70 -3.40 -0.67
N VAL A 41 0.16 -3.97 -1.52
CA VAL A 41 0.21 -3.64 -2.93
C VAL A 41 -1.10 -3.90 -3.68
N LEU A 42 -1.87 -4.90 -3.24
CA LEU A 42 -3.17 -5.22 -3.83
C LEU A 42 -4.15 -4.07 -3.60
N ALA A 43 -4.28 -3.62 -2.35
CA ALA A 43 -5.17 -2.52 -1.98
C ALA A 43 -4.77 -1.22 -2.69
N SER A 44 -3.49 -0.88 -2.65
CA SER A 44 -2.99 0.40 -3.17
C SER A 44 -3.07 0.49 -4.69
N ILE A 45 -2.72 -0.58 -5.42
CA ILE A 45 -2.95 -0.65 -6.87
C ILE A 45 -4.43 -0.50 -7.16
N SER A 46 -5.31 -1.16 -6.40
CA SER A 46 -6.74 -1.16 -6.67
C SER A 46 -7.40 0.21 -6.51
N ILE A 47 -6.92 1.00 -5.54
CA ILE A 47 -7.34 2.41 -5.36
C ILE A 47 -6.78 3.27 -6.52
N GLY A 48 -5.48 3.11 -6.82
CA GLY A 48 -4.78 3.92 -7.83
C GLY A 48 -5.08 3.54 -9.29
N PHE A 49 -5.77 2.42 -9.54
CA PHE A 49 -5.95 1.87 -10.88
C PHE A 49 -6.73 2.81 -11.80
N THR A 50 -7.81 3.42 -11.29
CA THR A 50 -8.60 4.42 -12.03
C THR A 50 -7.72 5.59 -12.46
N TYR A 51 -6.92 6.14 -11.55
CA TYR A 51 -5.98 7.23 -11.85
C TYR A 51 -4.92 6.81 -12.87
N SER A 52 -4.35 5.62 -12.73
CA SER A 52 -3.30 5.11 -13.63
C SER A 52 -3.79 4.98 -15.07
N LEU A 53 -4.98 4.38 -15.25
CA LEU A 53 -5.56 4.17 -16.58
C LEU A 53 -6.02 5.45 -17.24
N THR A 54 -6.67 6.35 -16.50
CA THR A 54 -7.14 7.64 -17.04
C THR A 54 -6.00 8.60 -17.39
N THR A 55 -4.86 8.48 -16.71
CA THR A 55 -3.70 9.34 -16.98
C THR A 55 -2.81 8.82 -18.09
N GLY A 56 -2.45 7.53 -18.09
CA GLY A 56 -1.44 6.96 -18.98
C GLY A 56 -1.85 5.73 -19.80
N GLY A 57 -3.00 5.11 -19.50
CA GLY A 57 -3.39 3.82 -20.09
C GLY A 57 -2.51 2.65 -19.62
N SER A 58 -2.69 1.48 -20.24
CA SER A 58 -2.04 0.22 -19.80
C SER A 58 -0.52 0.25 -19.91
N GLY A 59 0.02 0.68 -21.04
CA GLY A 59 1.45 0.67 -21.32
C GLY A 59 2.23 1.58 -20.38
N VAL A 60 1.79 2.83 -20.23
CA VAL A 60 2.43 3.77 -19.29
C VAL A 60 2.31 3.26 -17.86
N THR A 61 1.17 2.69 -17.46
CA THR A 61 0.98 2.14 -16.11
C THR A 61 1.97 1.02 -15.79
N ILE A 62 2.21 0.09 -16.72
CA ILE A 62 3.18 -0.99 -16.53
C ILE A 62 4.60 -0.46 -16.42
N TRP A 63 5.01 0.42 -17.33
CA TRP A 63 6.36 0.96 -17.30
C TRP A 63 6.60 1.86 -16.10
N ALA A 64 5.58 2.62 -15.68
CA ALA A 64 5.58 3.37 -14.44
C ALA A 64 5.76 2.44 -13.23
N TRP A 65 5.11 1.27 -13.21
CA TRP A 65 5.30 0.26 -12.17
C TRP A 65 6.74 -0.26 -12.11
N VAL A 66 7.29 -0.68 -13.27
CA VAL A 66 8.65 -1.23 -13.35
C VAL A 66 9.70 -0.20 -12.94
N ILE A 67 9.59 1.03 -13.46
CA ILE A 67 10.54 2.10 -13.18
C ILE A 67 10.39 2.57 -11.72
N GLY A 68 9.15 2.81 -11.29
CA GLY A 68 8.86 3.27 -9.92
C GLY A 68 9.30 2.26 -8.87
N SER A 69 9.00 0.96 -9.06
CA SER A 69 9.44 -0.09 -8.14
C SER A 69 10.96 -0.21 -8.05
N LEU A 70 11.68 -0.08 -9.18
CA LEU A 70 13.15 -0.08 -9.18
C LEU A 70 13.71 1.07 -8.34
N PHE A 71 13.23 2.30 -8.55
CA PHE A 71 13.67 3.45 -7.75
C PHE A 71 13.30 3.31 -6.27
N THR A 72 12.11 2.79 -5.96
CA THR A 72 11.73 2.52 -4.57
C THR A 72 12.62 1.48 -3.91
N ILE A 73 13.05 0.43 -4.62
CA ILE A 73 13.99 -0.55 -4.07
C ILE A 73 15.34 0.11 -3.75
N LEU A 74 15.84 1.01 -4.61
CA LEU A 74 17.07 1.75 -4.35
C LEU A 74 16.96 2.67 -3.13
N ILE A 75 15.83 3.38 -2.99
CA ILE A 75 15.55 4.22 -1.81
C ILE A 75 15.43 3.34 -0.55
N GLY A 76 14.71 2.22 -0.63
CA GLY A 76 14.57 1.26 0.46
C GLY A 76 15.91 0.65 0.89
N LEU A 77 16.83 0.39 -0.04
CA LEU A 77 18.20 -0.05 0.27
C LEU A 77 18.98 1.02 1.03
N SER A 78 18.87 2.29 0.61
CA SER A 78 19.52 3.40 1.32
C SER A 78 18.95 3.58 2.73
N LEU A 79 17.62 3.52 2.89
CA LEU A 79 16.99 3.59 4.20
C LEU A 79 17.38 2.39 5.08
N ALA A 80 17.44 1.19 4.51
CA ALA A 80 17.87 -0.01 5.22
C ALA A 80 19.33 0.08 5.71
N GLU A 81 20.23 0.67 4.92
CA GLU A 81 21.60 0.96 5.34
C GLU A 81 21.60 1.89 6.55
N ILE A 82 20.86 2.99 6.48
CA ILE A 82 20.71 3.97 7.58
C ILE A 82 20.20 3.29 8.86
N CYS A 83 19.12 2.51 8.77
CA CYS A 83 18.56 1.78 9.91
C CYS A 83 19.52 0.75 10.53
N SER A 84 20.49 0.25 9.75
CA SER A 84 21.45 -0.74 10.23
C SER A 84 22.62 -0.14 11.01
N VAL A 85 23.03 1.09 10.66
CA VAL A 85 24.23 1.73 11.23
C VAL A 85 23.89 2.66 12.39
N ALA A 86 22.62 3.06 12.54
CA ALA A 86 22.14 3.82 13.70
C ALA A 86 23.03 5.07 13.99
N GLY A 87 23.36 5.81 12.93
CA GLY A 87 24.31 6.93 12.97
C GLY A 87 23.65 8.30 12.77
N GLN A 88 24.28 9.36 13.28
CA GLN A 88 23.87 10.75 13.01
C GLN A 88 24.04 11.09 11.52
N LEU A 89 22.93 11.27 10.83
CA LEU A 89 22.89 11.63 9.39
C LEU A 89 23.18 13.11 9.13
N VAL A 90 22.94 13.96 10.12
CA VAL A 90 23.03 15.41 10.02
C VAL A 90 23.92 15.93 11.14
N PRO A 91 24.84 16.87 10.88
CA PRO A 91 25.62 17.51 11.95
C PRO A 91 24.71 18.08 13.03
N VAL A 92 25.08 17.90 14.30
CA VAL A 92 24.29 18.27 15.50
C VAL A 92 23.68 19.67 15.41
N LYS A 93 24.39 20.63 14.79
CA LYS A 93 23.92 22.01 14.58
C LYS A 93 22.64 22.12 13.74
N HIS A 94 22.49 21.30 12.70
CA HIS A 94 21.34 21.34 11.79
C HIS A 94 20.33 20.22 12.05
N ALA A 95 20.69 19.24 12.90
CA ALA A 95 19.85 18.09 13.22
C ALA A 95 18.44 18.48 13.70
N PRO A 96 18.23 19.51 14.55
CA PRO A 96 16.87 19.87 14.99
C PRO A 96 15.97 20.35 13.85
N LEU A 97 16.48 21.23 12.98
CA LEU A 97 15.69 21.76 11.87
C LEU A 97 15.42 20.69 10.81
N ALA A 98 16.44 19.91 10.45
CA ALA A 98 16.30 18.84 9.48
C ALA A 98 15.32 17.75 9.96
N SER A 99 15.40 17.36 11.23
CA SER A 99 14.48 16.39 11.84
C SER A 99 13.07 16.94 11.92
N PHE A 100 12.89 18.21 12.28
CA PHE A 100 11.57 18.85 12.32
C PHE A 100 10.91 18.85 10.94
N ILE A 101 11.64 19.28 9.90
CA ILE A 101 11.11 19.31 8.53
C ILE A 101 10.79 17.88 8.06
N CYS A 102 11.73 16.94 8.23
CA CYS A 102 11.54 15.55 7.82
C CYS A 102 10.35 14.89 8.54
N GLY A 103 10.25 15.07 9.86
CA GLY A 103 9.17 14.55 10.69
C GLY A 103 7.81 15.08 10.26
N TRP A 104 7.67 16.39 10.03
CA TRP A 104 6.40 16.96 9.57
C TRP A 104 5.98 16.48 8.18
N PHE A 105 6.92 16.41 7.22
CA PHE A 105 6.60 15.88 5.89
C PHE A 105 6.24 14.40 5.95
N ASN A 106 6.93 13.62 6.79
CA ASN A 106 6.62 12.21 6.98
C ASN A 106 5.24 12.00 7.62
N PHE A 107 4.93 12.77 8.67
CA PHE A 107 3.64 12.72 9.36
C PHE A 107 2.49 13.12 8.44
N LEU A 108 2.61 14.23 7.73
CA LEU A 108 1.57 14.70 6.80
C LEU A 108 1.38 13.73 5.62
N GLY A 109 2.46 13.14 5.12
CA GLY A 109 2.41 12.12 4.06
C GLY A 109 1.66 10.87 4.49
N ASN A 110 2.01 10.31 5.65
CA ASN A 110 1.35 9.13 6.21
C ASN A 110 -0.11 9.41 6.58
N PHE A 111 -0.40 10.58 7.16
CA PHE A 111 -1.76 10.99 7.47
C PHE A 111 -2.63 11.11 6.20
N ALA A 112 -2.09 11.69 5.12
CA ALA A 112 -2.77 11.73 3.83
C ALA A 112 -2.97 10.31 3.25
N GLY A 113 -2.00 9.42 3.45
CA GLY A 113 -2.10 7.99 3.12
C GLY A 113 -3.25 7.29 3.86
N ASP A 114 -3.39 7.50 5.17
CA ASP A 114 -4.48 6.94 5.97
C ASP A 114 -5.86 7.40 5.47
N VAL A 115 -5.98 8.69 5.13
CA VAL A 115 -7.21 9.24 4.53
C VAL A 115 -7.47 8.63 3.15
N ALA A 116 -6.44 8.38 2.35
CA ALA A 116 -6.57 7.72 1.05
C ALA A 116 -7.04 6.26 1.21
N PHE A 117 -6.53 5.52 2.19
CA PHE A 117 -7.01 4.16 2.50
C PHE A 117 -8.46 4.16 2.99
N ALA A 118 -8.84 5.10 3.87
CA ALA A 118 -10.22 5.21 4.36
C ALA A 118 -11.21 5.55 3.23
N SER A 119 -10.82 6.49 2.37
CA SER A 119 -11.62 6.87 1.20
C SER A 119 -11.70 5.74 0.18
N GLY A 120 -10.57 5.08 -0.11
CA GLY A 120 -10.52 3.90 -0.97
C GLY A 120 -11.37 2.76 -0.46
N PHE A 121 -11.35 2.49 0.85
CA PHE A 121 -12.25 1.52 1.49
C PHE A 121 -13.72 1.87 1.23
N ALA A 122 -14.12 3.13 1.43
CA ALA A 122 -15.48 3.59 1.16
C ALA A 122 -15.87 3.45 -0.32
N THR A 123 -14.97 3.77 -1.25
CA THR A 123 -15.21 3.62 -2.70
C THR A 123 -15.41 2.16 -3.09
N ILE A 124 -14.59 1.23 -2.59
CA ILE A 124 -14.73 -0.20 -2.91
C ILE A 124 -15.98 -0.81 -2.23
N VAL A 125 -16.34 -0.36 -1.02
CA VAL A 125 -17.61 -0.73 -0.38
C VAL A 125 -18.80 -0.24 -1.20
N ASN A 126 -18.75 1.01 -1.67
CA ASN A 126 -19.77 1.55 -2.56
C ASN A 126 -19.88 0.73 -3.86
N ALA A 127 -18.74 0.36 -4.47
CA ALA A 127 -18.73 -0.51 -5.64
C ALA A 127 -19.40 -1.87 -5.37
N ALA A 128 -19.15 -2.48 -4.20
CA ALA A 128 -19.81 -3.71 -3.79
C ALA A 128 -21.33 -3.56 -3.59
N ILE A 129 -21.79 -2.42 -3.09
CA ILE A 129 -23.22 -2.10 -2.93
C ILE A 129 -23.91 -1.93 -4.29
N ILE A 130 -23.27 -1.22 -5.22
CA ILE A 130 -23.73 -1.03 -6.60
C ILE A 130 -23.81 -2.38 -7.31
N MET A 131 -22.75 -3.19 -7.20
CA MET A 131 -22.79 -4.57 -7.67
C MET A 131 -24.01 -5.25 -7.08
N GLY A 132 -24.23 -5.18 -5.76
CA GLY A 132 -25.38 -5.74 -5.03
C GLY A 132 -26.79 -5.39 -5.55
N GLY A 133 -26.91 -4.54 -6.57
CA GLY A 133 -28.18 -4.13 -7.18
C GLY A 133 -28.81 -2.91 -6.52
N ASN A 134 -28.07 -2.22 -5.66
CA ASN A 134 -28.53 -0.99 -5.01
C ASN A 134 -27.96 0.25 -5.72
N ASP A 135 -28.56 1.40 -5.48
CA ASP A 135 -28.06 2.67 -6.00
C ASP A 135 -26.73 3.07 -5.35
N SER A 136 -25.94 3.87 -6.07
CA SER A 136 -24.68 4.42 -5.58
C SER A 136 -24.90 5.25 -4.30
N LEU A 137 -24.02 5.07 -3.32
CA LEU A 137 -23.99 5.89 -2.12
C LEU A 137 -23.63 7.34 -2.48
N ASN A 138 -24.39 8.28 -1.92
CA ASN A 138 -24.03 9.70 -1.95
C ASN A 138 -22.66 9.91 -1.28
N ILE A 139 -21.90 10.90 -1.76
CA ILE A 139 -20.61 11.35 -1.24
C ILE A 139 -20.63 11.47 0.29
N GLY A 140 -21.69 12.05 0.89
CA GLY A 140 -21.80 12.18 2.34
C GLY A 140 -21.80 10.84 3.09
N ALA A 141 -22.42 9.80 2.51
CA ALA A 141 -22.43 8.45 3.08
C ALA A 141 -21.05 7.78 2.91
N GLN A 142 -20.39 7.96 1.77
CA GLN A 142 -19.02 7.45 1.57
C GLN A 142 -18.03 8.08 2.56
N VAL A 143 -18.11 9.40 2.78
CA VAL A 143 -17.32 10.09 3.81
C VAL A 143 -17.63 9.54 5.20
N GLY A 144 -18.91 9.28 5.51
CA GLY A 144 -19.33 8.65 6.76
C GLY A 144 -18.70 7.27 6.98
N ILE A 145 -18.64 6.43 5.93
CA ILE A 145 -17.95 5.13 5.97
C ILE A 145 -16.45 5.31 6.22
N GLY A 146 -15.81 6.27 5.54
CA GLY A 146 -14.40 6.61 5.73
C GLY A 146 -14.09 7.04 7.18
N ILE A 147 -14.90 7.91 7.76
CA ILE A 147 -14.76 8.31 9.17
C ILE A 147 -14.96 7.12 10.11
N GLY A 148 -15.99 6.31 9.84
CA GLY A 148 -16.30 5.12 10.64
C GLY A 148 -15.17 4.10 10.64
N ILE A 149 -14.58 3.79 9.49
CA ILE A 149 -13.49 2.81 9.40
C ILE A 149 -12.21 3.35 10.05
N SER A 150 -11.90 4.64 9.91
CA SER A 150 -10.79 5.28 10.61
C SER A 150 -10.94 5.22 12.13
N PHE A 151 -12.17 5.39 12.64
CA PHE A 151 -12.44 5.21 14.08
C PHE A 151 -12.21 3.76 14.53
N VAL A 152 -12.63 2.78 13.73
CA VAL A 152 -12.36 1.36 14.00
C VAL A 152 -10.87 1.10 14.06
N TRP A 153 -10.10 1.57 13.07
CA TRP A 153 -8.64 1.44 13.08
C TRP A 153 -8.00 2.11 14.29
N ALA A 154 -8.48 3.29 14.70
CA ALA A 154 -7.97 4.00 15.87
C ALA A 154 -8.23 3.20 17.17
N VAL A 155 -9.42 2.61 17.32
CA VAL A 155 -9.74 1.73 18.46
C VAL A 155 -8.83 0.49 18.47
N GLN A 156 -8.54 -0.08 17.31
CA GLN A 156 -7.63 -1.22 17.21
C GLN A 156 -6.18 -0.88 17.53
N ASN A 157 -5.76 0.33 17.18
CA ASN A 157 -4.44 0.85 17.54
C ASN A 157 -4.29 1.00 19.07
N ALA A 158 -5.39 1.12 19.82
CA ALA A 158 -5.36 1.08 21.29
C ALA A 158 -5.17 -0.33 21.89
N LEU A 159 -5.20 -1.40 21.09
CA LEU A 159 -4.95 -2.77 21.56
C LEU A 159 -3.49 -2.98 21.96
N ARG A 160 -3.23 -4.00 22.79
CA ARG A 160 -1.87 -4.32 23.23
C ARG A 160 -1.00 -4.72 22.03
N ILE A 161 0.25 -4.29 22.06
CA ILE A 161 1.21 -4.47 20.95
C ILE A 161 1.39 -5.93 20.51
N ASP A 162 1.37 -6.88 21.45
CA ASP A 162 1.50 -8.31 21.13
C ASP A 162 0.31 -8.82 20.29
N GLN A 163 -0.89 -8.27 20.51
CA GLN A 163 -2.09 -8.61 19.76
C GLN A 163 -2.05 -7.99 18.36
N GLN A 164 -1.55 -6.76 18.25
CA GLN A 164 -1.33 -6.11 16.94
C GLN A 164 -0.34 -6.91 16.09
N GLY A 165 0.77 -7.38 16.68
CA GLY A 165 1.75 -8.21 15.98
C GLY A 165 1.16 -9.52 15.44
N TRP A 166 0.25 -10.16 16.18
CA TRP A 166 -0.44 -11.38 15.73
C TRP A 166 -1.45 -11.13 14.62
N LEU A 167 -2.28 -10.08 14.76
CA LEU A 167 -3.23 -9.68 13.73
C LEU A 167 -2.53 -9.33 12.43
N ASN A 168 -1.41 -8.63 12.53
CA ASN A 168 -0.61 -8.23 11.39
C ASN A 168 0.09 -9.41 10.70
N ASN A 169 0.59 -10.40 11.47
CA ASN A 169 1.09 -11.65 10.88
C ASN A 169 -0.01 -12.38 10.09
N PHE A 170 -1.22 -12.48 10.65
CA PHE A 170 -2.36 -13.06 9.94
C PHE A 170 -2.69 -12.25 8.67
N ALA A 171 -2.67 -10.93 8.76
CA ALA A 171 -2.93 -10.03 7.65
C ALA A 171 -2.01 -10.32 6.46
N VAL A 172 -0.70 -10.49 6.66
CA VAL A 172 0.23 -10.83 5.56
C VAL A 172 -0.20 -12.09 4.82
N PHE A 173 -0.51 -13.17 5.53
CA PHE A 173 -0.93 -14.42 4.91
C PHE A 173 -2.25 -14.26 4.16
N PHE A 174 -3.20 -13.51 4.74
CA PHE A 174 -4.46 -13.21 4.07
C PHE A 174 -4.24 -12.36 2.81
N GLN A 175 -3.40 -11.33 2.86
CA GLN A 175 -3.10 -10.44 1.75
C GLN A 175 -2.39 -11.18 0.62
N LEU A 176 -1.38 -12.00 0.93
CA LEU A 176 -0.72 -12.83 -0.08
C LEU A 176 -1.67 -13.88 -0.66
N GLY A 177 -2.44 -14.57 0.19
CA GLY A 177 -3.39 -15.60 -0.25
C GLY A 177 -4.49 -15.03 -1.15
N SER A 178 -5.03 -13.86 -0.79
CA SER A 178 -6.04 -13.16 -1.60
C SER A 178 -5.44 -12.60 -2.89
N ALA A 179 -4.23 -12.04 -2.88
CA ALA A 179 -3.55 -11.61 -4.11
C ALA A 179 -3.34 -12.76 -5.08
N ILE A 180 -2.84 -13.91 -4.60
CA ILE A 180 -2.70 -15.13 -5.42
C ILE A 180 -4.05 -15.58 -5.95
N THR A 181 -5.08 -15.60 -5.10
CA THR A 181 -6.44 -16.02 -5.48
C THR A 181 -7.00 -15.13 -6.59
N ILE A 182 -6.93 -13.81 -6.42
CA ILE A 182 -7.42 -12.84 -7.41
C ILE A 182 -6.67 -13.00 -8.73
N VAL A 183 -5.34 -13.06 -8.69
CA VAL A 183 -4.51 -13.25 -9.89
C VAL A 183 -4.89 -14.53 -10.65
N VAL A 184 -5.00 -15.65 -9.94
CA VAL A 184 -5.34 -16.95 -10.55
C VAL A 184 -6.75 -16.92 -11.15
N VAL A 185 -7.72 -16.33 -10.44
CA VAL A 185 -9.10 -16.21 -10.93
C VAL A 185 -9.16 -15.34 -12.18
N LEU A 186 -8.54 -14.16 -12.17
CA LEU A 186 -8.53 -13.27 -13.34
C LEU A 186 -7.87 -13.92 -14.55
N PHE A 187 -6.71 -14.57 -14.37
CA PHE A 187 -6.07 -15.27 -15.48
C PHE A 187 -6.86 -16.47 -15.98
N SER A 188 -7.49 -17.25 -15.11
CA SER A 188 -8.17 -18.48 -15.50
C SER A 188 -9.56 -18.26 -16.11
N MET A 189 -10.27 -17.22 -15.67
CA MET A 189 -11.69 -17.05 -15.99
C MET A 189 -12.00 -15.92 -16.96
N ALA A 190 -11.07 -15.00 -17.23
CA ALA A 190 -11.29 -13.90 -18.18
C ALA A 190 -11.70 -14.46 -19.57
N PRO A 191 -12.90 -14.11 -20.08
CA PRO A 191 -13.46 -14.68 -21.30
C PRO A 191 -12.67 -14.24 -22.54
N GLU A 192 -12.22 -12.99 -22.53
CA GLU A 192 -11.33 -12.41 -23.54
C GLU A 192 -10.12 -11.79 -22.83
N ARG A 193 -8.98 -11.82 -23.50
CA ARG A 193 -7.73 -11.26 -22.96
C ARG A 193 -7.17 -10.23 -23.90
N ALA A 194 -6.63 -9.16 -23.33
CA ALA A 194 -5.87 -8.18 -24.10
C ALA A 194 -4.64 -8.83 -24.75
N THR A 195 -4.25 -8.32 -25.92
CA THR A 195 -2.99 -8.74 -26.55
C THR A 195 -1.81 -8.21 -25.72
N ALA A 196 -0.72 -8.97 -25.64
CA ALA A 196 0.50 -8.47 -24.99
C ALA A 196 0.95 -7.11 -25.54
N ARG A 197 0.82 -6.90 -26.86
CA ARG A 197 1.09 -5.60 -27.48
C ARG A 197 0.27 -4.48 -26.84
N ASP A 198 -1.03 -4.68 -26.68
CA ASP A 198 -1.93 -3.64 -26.16
C ASP A 198 -1.64 -3.36 -24.68
N VAL A 199 -1.38 -4.42 -23.90
CA VAL A 199 -1.00 -4.30 -22.49
C VAL A 199 0.28 -3.47 -22.31
N PHE A 200 1.33 -3.71 -23.11
CA PHE A 200 2.62 -3.02 -22.97
C PHE A 200 2.77 -1.71 -23.76
N THR A 201 1.89 -1.42 -24.73
CA THR A 201 2.07 -0.27 -25.64
C THR A 201 0.86 0.64 -25.76
N SER A 202 -0.34 0.23 -25.33
CA SER A 202 -1.51 1.11 -25.40
C SER A 202 -1.38 2.26 -24.41
N THR A 203 -1.70 3.46 -24.88
CA THR A 203 -1.61 4.69 -24.10
C THR A 203 -2.94 5.41 -24.16
N TYR A 204 -3.37 5.95 -23.03
CA TYR A 204 -4.53 6.83 -22.94
C TYR A 204 -4.11 8.09 -22.20
N ASN A 205 -4.57 9.25 -22.65
CA ASN A 205 -4.27 10.53 -22.02
C ASN A 205 -5.55 11.34 -21.84
N GLY A 206 -6.21 11.17 -20.69
CA GLY A 206 -7.37 11.95 -20.30
C GLY A 206 -7.02 13.28 -19.61
N THR A 207 -5.74 13.63 -19.49
CA THR A 207 -5.28 14.76 -18.66
C THR A 207 -5.14 16.08 -19.42
N GLY A 208 -4.97 16.03 -20.74
CA GLY A 208 -4.63 17.20 -21.56
C GLY A 208 -3.17 17.66 -21.45
N PHE A 209 -2.34 17.02 -20.61
CA PHE A 209 -0.91 17.29 -20.54
C PHE A 209 -0.12 16.63 -21.68
N SER A 210 1.14 17.05 -21.85
CA SER A 210 2.05 16.43 -22.82
C SER A 210 2.37 14.98 -22.42
N PHE A 211 2.58 14.12 -23.41
CA PHE A 211 2.87 12.70 -23.17
C PHE A 211 4.08 12.46 -22.23
N PRO A 212 5.20 13.19 -22.34
CA PRO A 212 6.31 13.02 -21.38
C PRO A 212 5.92 13.36 -19.94
N TYR A 213 5.07 14.38 -19.75
CA TYR A 213 4.58 14.74 -18.42
C TYR A 213 3.64 13.67 -17.86
N VAL A 214 2.77 13.12 -18.70
CA VAL A 214 1.92 11.96 -18.36
C VAL A 214 2.75 10.79 -17.85
N CYS A 215 3.84 10.43 -18.53
CA CYS A 215 4.73 9.37 -18.09
C CYS A 215 5.30 9.60 -16.68
N VAL A 216 5.59 10.86 -16.32
CA VAL A 216 6.11 11.22 -14.99
C VAL A 216 5.00 11.14 -13.93
N ILE A 217 3.82 11.69 -14.20
CA ILE A 217 2.72 11.67 -13.21
C ILE A 217 2.14 10.27 -13.00
N SER A 218 2.19 9.37 -13.99
CA SER A 218 1.76 7.97 -13.81
C SER A 218 2.66 7.20 -12.83
N ILE A 219 3.93 7.60 -12.66
CA ILE A 219 4.82 7.04 -11.62
C ILE A 219 4.26 7.31 -10.23
N LEU A 220 3.50 8.40 -10.02
CA LEU A 220 2.92 8.74 -8.71
C LEU A 220 2.02 7.63 -8.16
N SER A 221 1.24 6.95 -9.01
CA SER A 221 0.40 5.83 -8.57
C SER A 221 1.22 4.64 -8.10
N THR A 222 2.38 4.42 -8.73
CA THR A 222 3.34 3.41 -8.28
C THR A 222 3.94 3.81 -6.95
N LEU A 223 4.42 5.05 -6.80
CA LEU A 223 4.99 5.54 -5.53
C LEU A 223 3.98 5.47 -4.38
N PHE A 224 2.72 5.83 -4.62
CA PHE A 224 1.63 5.64 -3.67
C PHE A 224 1.49 4.17 -3.26
N SER A 225 1.58 3.25 -4.23
CA SER A 225 1.47 1.81 -3.97
C SER A 225 2.60 1.19 -3.16
N PHE A 226 3.70 1.92 -2.99
CA PHE A 226 4.81 1.52 -2.14
C PHE A 226 4.84 2.26 -0.80
N SER A 227 3.98 3.23 -0.55
CA SER A 227 3.98 3.98 0.72
C SER A 227 3.90 3.03 1.92
N GLY A 228 4.73 3.24 2.95
CA GLY A 228 4.74 2.41 4.16
C GLY A 228 5.81 1.32 4.23
N TYR A 229 6.72 1.20 3.26
CA TYR A 229 7.86 0.26 3.38
C TYR A 229 8.79 0.64 4.54
N GLU A 230 8.83 1.92 4.89
CA GLU A 230 9.57 2.54 6.00
C GLU A 230 9.00 2.23 7.38
N ALA A 231 7.83 1.58 7.48
CA ALA A 231 7.17 1.21 8.74
C ALA A 231 8.12 0.53 9.73
N GLY A 232 9.01 -0.34 9.24
CA GLY A 232 9.97 -1.07 10.06
C GLY A 232 10.99 -0.16 10.77
N ALA A 233 11.26 1.03 10.23
CA ALA A 233 12.11 2.04 10.86
C ALA A 233 11.39 2.70 12.04
N HIS A 234 10.13 3.09 11.87
CA HIS A 234 9.29 3.68 12.95
C HIS A 234 8.90 2.68 14.04
N LEU A 235 8.96 1.39 13.73
CA LEU A 235 8.70 0.29 14.67
C LEU A 235 9.99 -0.26 15.29
N ALA A 236 11.14 0.38 15.04
CA ALA A 236 12.45 -0.15 15.44
C ALA A 236 12.57 -0.28 16.97
N GLU A 237 12.08 0.69 17.73
CA GLU A 237 12.17 0.69 19.19
C GLU A 237 11.41 -0.49 19.83
N GLU A 238 10.30 -0.90 19.22
CA GLU A 238 9.46 -2.01 19.66
C GLU A 238 9.90 -3.37 19.08
N THR A 239 10.93 -3.38 18.23
CA THR A 239 11.42 -4.56 17.54
C THR A 239 12.66 -5.15 18.21
N ARG A 240 12.68 -6.47 18.40
CA ARG A 240 13.87 -7.20 18.87
C ARG A 240 14.89 -7.37 17.74
N GLY A 241 16.14 -6.95 17.97
CA GLY A 241 17.21 -6.99 16.98
C GLY A 241 17.01 -5.98 15.86
N ALA A 242 16.58 -4.76 16.20
CA ALA A 242 16.12 -3.74 15.27
C ALA A 242 17.12 -3.43 14.15
N SER A 243 18.43 -3.35 14.49
CA SER A 243 19.54 -3.09 13.55
C SER A 243 19.67 -4.12 12.41
N ARG A 244 19.03 -5.30 12.54
CA ARG A 244 18.97 -6.32 11.48
C ARG A 244 17.56 -6.60 11.00
N ALA A 245 16.57 -6.50 11.89
CA ALA A 245 15.18 -6.78 11.59
C ALA A 245 14.57 -5.71 10.67
N ALA A 246 14.72 -4.43 11.02
CA ALA A 246 14.14 -3.33 10.26
C ALA A 246 14.71 -3.23 8.82
N PRO A 247 16.05 -3.28 8.61
CA PRO A 247 16.62 -3.27 7.25
C PRO A 247 16.11 -4.41 6.36
N LYS A 248 16.03 -5.62 6.93
CA LYS A 248 15.53 -6.81 6.19
C LYS A 248 14.04 -6.69 5.90
N GLY A 249 13.26 -6.13 6.83
CA GLY A 249 11.84 -5.86 6.65
C GLY A 249 11.60 -4.90 5.49
N ILE A 250 12.28 -3.75 5.48
CA ILE A 250 12.17 -2.72 4.44
C ILE A 250 12.49 -3.32 3.05
N VAL A 251 13.68 -3.91 2.89
CA VAL A 251 14.13 -4.43 1.58
C VAL A 251 13.26 -5.61 1.13
N GLY A 252 12.93 -6.51 2.06
CA GLY A 252 12.08 -7.66 1.79
C GLY A 252 10.70 -7.22 1.29
N THR A 253 10.09 -6.22 1.93
CA THR A 253 8.80 -5.67 1.53
C THR A 253 8.87 -5.01 0.16
N CYS A 254 9.88 -4.16 -0.12
CA CYS A 254 10.00 -3.54 -1.44
C CYS A 254 10.08 -4.59 -2.56
N ILE A 255 10.89 -5.63 -2.39
CA ILE A 255 11.03 -6.69 -3.41
C ILE A 255 9.75 -7.51 -3.55
N CYS A 256 9.15 -7.95 -2.43
CA CYS A 256 7.94 -8.75 -2.45
C CYS A 256 6.75 -7.98 -3.07
N SER A 257 6.60 -6.70 -2.71
CA SER A 257 5.56 -5.83 -3.24
C SER A 257 5.79 -5.52 -4.72
N ALA A 258 7.03 -5.31 -5.17
CA ALA A 258 7.34 -5.10 -6.58
C ALA A 258 6.90 -6.27 -7.47
N ILE A 259 7.22 -7.50 -7.04
CA ILE A 259 6.86 -8.73 -7.77
C ILE A 259 5.35 -8.95 -7.72
N THR A 260 4.76 -8.92 -6.52
CA THR A 260 3.34 -9.21 -6.33
C THR A 260 2.46 -8.19 -7.04
N GLY A 261 2.80 -6.90 -6.93
CA GLY A 261 2.09 -5.82 -7.60
C GLY A 261 2.23 -5.88 -9.12
N PHE A 262 3.40 -6.25 -9.65
CA PHE A 262 3.58 -6.42 -11.10
C PHE A 262 2.68 -7.53 -11.64
N VAL A 263 2.65 -8.70 -10.97
CA VAL A 263 1.81 -9.83 -11.39
C VAL A 263 0.32 -9.48 -11.27
N TYR A 264 -0.09 -8.80 -10.21
CA TYR A 264 -1.47 -8.35 -10.04
C TYR A 264 -1.88 -7.33 -11.10
N LEU A 265 -1.02 -6.35 -11.39
CA LEU A 265 -1.26 -5.35 -12.42
C LEU A 265 -1.39 -5.99 -13.81
N LEU A 266 -0.54 -6.98 -14.12
CA LEU A 266 -0.70 -7.75 -15.36
C LEU A 266 -2.04 -8.49 -15.40
N ALA A 267 -2.44 -9.14 -14.31
CA ALA A 267 -3.73 -9.84 -14.25
C ALA A 267 -4.92 -8.90 -14.54
N LEU A 268 -4.91 -7.69 -13.94
CA LEU A 268 -5.92 -6.66 -14.21
C LEU A 268 -5.89 -6.22 -15.67
N LEU A 269 -4.73 -5.84 -16.20
CA LEU A 269 -4.63 -5.28 -17.55
C LEU A 269 -4.93 -6.33 -18.64
N PHE A 270 -4.50 -7.58 -18.46
CA PHE A 270 -4.85 -8.66 -19.38
C PHE A 270 -6.34 -9.02 -19.35
N SER A 271 -7.05 -8.73 -18.26
CA SER A 271 -8.49 -8.95 -18.14
C SER A 271 -9.36 -7.89 -18.85
N ILE A 272 -8.74 -6.83 -19.39
CA ILE A 272 -9.44 -5.73 -20.08
C ILE A 272 -9.01 -5.68 -21.55
N PRO A 273 -9.77 -6.28 -22.50
CA PRO A 273 -9.36 -6.38 -23.90
C PRO A 273 -9.17 -5.04 -24.63
N ASP A 274 -10.07 -4.08 -24.41
CA ASP A 274 -9.99 -2.73 -24.99
C ASP A 274 -10.00 -1.69 -23.88
N ILE A 275 -8.83 -1.13 -23.61
CA ILE A 275 -8.64 -0.17 -22.51
C ILE A 275 -9.37 1.15 -22.76
N ASN A 276 -9.47 1.61 -24.01
CA ASN A 276 -10.08 2.90 -24.32
C ASN A 276 -11.59 2.80 -24.18
N ASN A 277 -12.18 1.74 -24.72
CA ASN A 277 -13.61 1.47 -24.56
C ASN A 277 -13.96 1.23 -23.09
N PHE A 278 -13.11 0.49 -22.37
CA PHE A 278 -13.27 0.28 -20.93
C PHE A 278 -13.27 1.61 -20.15
N ILE A 279 -12.31 2.50 -20.40
CA ILE A 279 -12.27 3.81 -19.74
C ILE A 279 -13.52 4.63 -20.08
N MET A 280 -13.90 4.70 -21.36
CA MET A 280 -15.07 5.49 -21.79
C MET A 280 -16.37 5.01 -21.14
N ASN A 281 -16.59 3.69 -21.06
CA ASN A 281 -17.82 3.13 -20.49
C ASN A 281 -17.88 3.28 -18.96
N ASN A 282 -16.72 3.25 -18.29
CA ASN A 282 -16.65 3.32 -16.83
C ASN A 282 -16.34 4.73 -16.30
N SER A 283 -16.20 5.75 -17.16
CA SER A 283 -15.99 7.14 -16.72
C SER A 283 -17.30 7.94 -16.54
N GLY A 284 -18.47 7.32 -16.75
CA GLY A 284 -19.79 7.97 -16.62
C GLY A 284 -20.44 7.84 -15.24
N ASP A 285 -21.61 8.48 -15.08
CA ASP A 285 -22.36 8.58 -13.81
C ASP A 285 -22.84 7.23 -13.24
N ASN A 286 -22.94 6.18 -14.06
CA ASN A 286 -23.37 4.83 -13.65
C ASN A 286 -22.20 3.87 -13.30
N SER A 287 -20.97 4.37 -13.27
CA SER A 287 -19.79 3.54 -12.96
C SER A 287 -19.73 3.16 -11.49
N THR A 288 -19.05 2.05 -11.17
CA THR A 288 -18.77 1.69 -9.76
C THR A 288 -17.77 2.64 -9.09
N GLN A 289 -17.27 3.64 -9.82
CA GLN A 289 -16.20 4.58 -9.46
C GLN A 289 -14.83 3.89 -9.24
N SER A 290 -14.76 2.57 -9.38
CA SER A 290 -13.53 1.79 -9.26
C SER A 290 -13.31 0.91 -10.49
N PHE A 291 -12.34 1.29 -11.31
CA PHE A 291 -11.96 0.51 -12.49
C PHE A 291 -11.46 -0.89 -12.14
N THR A 292 -11.01 -1.10 -10.90
CA THR A 292 -10.62 -2.44 -10.43
C THR A 292 -11.83 -3.36 -10.34
N THR A 293 -12.93 -2.89 -9.73
CA THR A 293 -14.15 -3.71 -9.61
C THR A 293 -14.87 -3.86 -10.94
N ASP A 294 -14.78 -2.86 -11.82
CA ASP A 294 -15.27 -2.98 -13.20
C ASP A 294 -14.45 -4.03 -13.99
N ALA A 295 -13.12 -4.07 -13.80
CA ALA A 295 -12.27 -5.11 -14.40
C ALA A 295 -12.63 -6.52 -13.88
N TYR A 296 -12.93 -6.64 -12.58
CA TYR A 296 -13.40 -7.91 -12.02
C TYR A 296 -14.72 -8.36 -12.65
N GLN A 297 -15.68 -7.45 -12.85
CA GLN A 297 -16.96 -7.76 -13.50
C GLN A 297 -16.80 -8.13 -14.98
N ALA A 298 -15.82 -7.55 -15.67
CA ALA A 298 -15.49 -7.93 -17.04
C ALA A 298 -14.85 -9.33 -17.13
N ALA A 299 -14.09 -9.72 -16.10
CA ALA A 299 -13.31 -10.95 -16.08
C ALA A 299 -14.09 -12.18 -15.61
N VAL A 300 -15.03 -12.02 -14.67
CA VAL A 300 -15.71 -13.15 -14.01
C VAL A 300 -17.21 -12.94 -13.87
N PRO A 301 -18.00 -14.02 -13.70
CA PRO A 301 -19.41 -13.89 -13.37
C PRO A 301 -19.61 -13.01 -12.13
N TYR A 302 -20.76 -12.37 -12.07
CA TYR A 302 -21.11 -11.41 -11.03
C TYR A 302 -20.80 -11.88 -9.59
N ALA A 303 -21.17 -13.11 -9.24
CA ALA A 303 -20.87 -13.66 -7.90
C ALA A 303 -19.37 -13.79 -7.62
N GLY A 304 -18.57 -14.10 -8.65
CA GLY A 304 -17.12 -14.09 -8.58
C GLY A 304 -16.58 -12.67 -8.39
N ALA A 305 -17.05 -11.70 -9.17
CA ALA A 305 -16.61 -10.31 -9.06
C ALA A 305 -16.88 -9.72 -7.67
N LEU A 306 -18.07 -10.01 -7.11
CA LEU A 306 -18.40 -9.61 -5.74
C LEU A 306 -17.49 -10.29 -4.72
N ALA A 307 -17.17 -11.57 -4.88
CA ALA A 307 -16.25 -12.27 -3.99
C ALA A 307 -14.82 -11.69 -4.04
N LEU A 308 -14.29 -11.36 -5.23
CA LEU A 308 -12.99 -10.69 -5.37
C LEU A 308 -13.00 -9.30 -4.74
N THR A 309 -14.10 -8.57 -4.89
CA THR A 309 -14.31 -7.26 -4.25
C THR A 309 -14.33 -7.37 -2.73
N ILE A 310 -15.00 -8.37 -2.16
CA ILE A 310 -15.02 -8.60 -0.70
C ILE A 310 -13.61 -8.93 -0.19
N LEU A 311 -12.85 -9.76 -0.91
CA LEU A 311 -11.44 -10.00 -0.59
C LEU A 311 -10.65 -8.70 -0.56
N LEU A 312 -10.86 -7.82 -1.55
CA LEU A 312 -10.20 -6.52 -1.62
C LEU A 312 -10.58 -5.59 -0.46
N ILE A 313 -11.85 -5.57 -0.04
CA ILE A 313 -12.31 -4.81 1.13
C ILE A 313 -11.58 -5.25 2.41
N ILE A 314 -11.44 -6.57 2.61
CA ILE A 314 -10.72 -7.11 3.78
C ILE A 314 -9.21 -6.77 3.70
N ASN A 315 -8.63 -6.77 2.50
CA ASN A 315 -7.25 -6.31 2.29
C ASN A 315 -7.06 -4.84 2.69
N LEU A 316 -7.93 -3.96 2.21
CA LEU A 316 -7.94 -2.53 2.53
C LEU A 316 -8.07 -2.29 4.03
N TYR A 317 -8.92 -3.06 4.70
CA TYR A 317 -9.05 -3.01 6.15
C TYR A 317 -7.73 -3.30 6.88
N PHE A 318 -7.03 -4.37 6.49
CA PHE A 318 -5.73 -4.69 7.09
C PHE A 318 -4.66 -3.66 6.75
N ALA A 319 -4.68 -3.12 5.53
CA ALA A 319 -3.75 -2.07 5.10
C ALA A 319 -3.90 -0.81 5.97
N GLY A 320 -5.12 -0.28 6.08
CA GLY A 320 -5.39 0.91 6.87
C GLY A 320 -5.13 0.72 8.37
N MET A 321 -5.39 -0.49 8.91
CA MET A 321 -5.02 -0.82 10.29
C MET A 321 -3.50 -0.70 10.51
N SER A 322 -2.70 -1.29 9.62
CA SER A 322 -1.23 -1.24 9.72
C SER A 322 -0.68 0.16 9.46
N SER A 323 -1.25 0.87 8.48
CA SER A 323 -0.85 2.25 8.15
C SER A 323 -1.07 3.20 9.33
N LEU A 324 -2.27 3.18 9.95
CA LEU A 324 -2.56 4.04 11.10
C LEU A 324 -1.67 3.72 12.31
N THR A 325 -1.31 2.45 12.48
CA THR A 325 -0.36 1.97 13.50
C THR A 325 1.02 2.61 13.33
N VAL A 326 1.47 2.80 12.09
CA VAL A 326 2.72 3.49 11.77
C VAL A 326 2.56 5.00 11.97
N THR A 327 1.49 5.61 11.46
CA THR A 327 1.24 7.06 11.58
C THR A 327 1.22 7.53 13.03
N THR A 328 0.63 6.77 13.95
CA THR A 328 0.61 7.13 15.38
C THR A 328 2.00 7.13 16.02
N ARG A 329 2.93 6.31 15.53
CA ARG A 329 4.32 6.28 16.03
C ARG A 329 5.13 7.43 15.46
N ILE A 330 4.94 7.75 14.19
CA ILE A 330 5.52 8.95 13.57
C ILE A 330 5.07 10.21 14.32
N GLY A 331 3.83 10.26 14.79
CA GLY A 331 3.34 11.38 15.60
C GLY A 331 3.87 11.42 17.04
N TYR A 332 4.43 10.31 17.55
CA TYR A 332 5.06 10.23 18.87
C TYR A 332 6.54 10.64 18.84
N GLU A 333 7.25 10.24 17.78
CA GLU A 333 8.67 10.54 17.49
C GLU A 333 8.94 12.05 17.28
#